data_AF-A0A8D0F7V4-F1
#
_entry.id   AF-A0A8D0F7V4-F1
#
_cell.length_a   1.000
_cell.length_b   1.000
_cell.length_c   1.000
_cell.angle_alpha   90.00
_cell.angle_beta   90.00
_cell.angle_gamma   90.00
#
_symmetry.space_group_name_H-M   'P 1'
#
loop_
_entity.id
_entity.type
_entity.pdbx_description
1 polymer ?
#
loop_
_entity_poly.entity_id
_entity_poly.type
_entity_poly.pdbx_seq_one_letter_code
_entity_poly.pdbx_strand_id
1 'polypeptide(L)'
;MAEERALAMVTCTAPVNIAVIKYWGKRDNDLILPINSSLSVTLHQDQLKTTTTAAASRDFTEDRLWLNGEEADVGHPRLQACLREGQGGSPHPWRG
;
A
#
# COMPACT_ATOMS: atom_id res chain seq x y z
N MET A 1 14.81 7.59 34.31
CA MET A 1 15.52 7.77 33.04
C MET A 1 14.51 7.47 31.95
N ALA A 2 14.10 8.46 31.18
CA ALA A 2 13.10 8.26 30.12
C ALA A 2 13.80 7.57 28.96
N GLU A 3 13.39 6.35 28.65
CA GLU A 3 13.83 5.61 27.48
C GLU A 3 13.51 6.46 26.25
N GLU A 4 14.52 6.84 25.47
CA GLU A 4 14.36 7.65 24.27
C GLU A 4 13.55 6.85 23.25
N ARG A 5 12.27 7.25 23.08
CA ARG A 5 11.27 6.54 22.27
C ARG A 5 11.62 6.66 20.80
N ALA A 6 12.14 5.58 20.22
CA ALA A 6 12.54 5.53 18.82
C ALA A 6 11.31 5.52 17.89
N LEU A 7 11.09 6.62 17.18
CA LEU A 7 10.17 6.74 16.05
C LEU A 7 10.94 6.45 14.76
N ALA A 8 10.56 5.40 14.04
CA ALA A 8 11.08 5.13 12.70
C ALA A 8 10.11 5.69 11.67
N MET A 9 10.61 6.49 10.73
CA MET A 9 9.82 7.09 9.67
C MET A 9 10.52 6.95 8.32
N VAL A 10 9.75 6.63 7.29
CA VAL A 10 10.22 6.55 5.90
C VAL A 10 9.20 7.21 5.00
N THR A 11 9.67 8.12 4.14
CA THR A 11 8.84 8.77 3.11
C THR A 11 9.26 8.28 1.74
N CYS A 12 8.29 7.88 0.93
CA CYS A 12 8.50 7.50 -0.46
C CYS A 12 7.50 8.20 -1.37
N THR A 13 7.85 8.28 -2.65
CA THR A 13 6.94 8.74 -3.70
C THR A 13 6.68 7.64 -4.72
N ALA A 14 5.47 7.57 -5.26
CA ALA A 14 5.07 6.59 -6.26
C ALA A 14 4.42 7.28 -7.48
N PRO A 15 4.77 6.88 -8.72
CA PRO A 15 4.18 7.44 -9.94
C PRO A 15 2.80 6.87 -10.25
N VAL A 16 2.02 7.63 -11.03
CA VAL A 16 0.82 7.13 -11.72
C VAL A 16 1.23 6.39 -12.99
N ASN A 17 0.40 5.44 -13.44
CA ASN A 17 0.56 4.78 -14.74
C ASN A 17 -0.72 4.89 -15.59
N ILE A 18 -0.58 4.79 -16.92
CA ILE A 18 -1.70 4.74 -17.87
C ILE A 18 -1.61 3.44 -18.69
N ALA A 19 -2.66 2.63 -18.63
CA ALA A 19 -2.74 1.37 -19.35
C ALA A 19 -2.90 1.56 -20.87
N VAL A 20 -1.98 0.99 -21.65
CA VAL A 20 -2.06 0.87 -23.11
C VAL A 20 -2.71 -0.44 -23.55
N ILE A 21 -2.56 -1.50 -22.74
CA ILE A 21 -3.38 -2.73 -22.78
C ILE A 21 -4.14 -2.80 -21.45
N LYS A 22 -5.46 -2.86 -21.51
CA LYS A 22 -6.33 -2.62 -20.34
C LYS A 22 -6.41 -3.82 -19.40
N TYR A 23 -6.37 -3.52 -18.09
CA TYR A 23 -6.87 -4.41 -17.04
C TYR A 23 -8.39 -4.20 -16.95
N TRP A 24 -9.18 -5.19 -17.36
CA TRP A 24 -10.64 -5.09 -17.31
C TRP A 24 -11.30 -6.45 -17.09
N GLY A 25 -11.81 -6.67 -15.87
CA GLY A 25 -12.38 -7.94 -15.44
C GLY A 25 -11.43 -8.73 -14.53
N LYS A 26 -12.02 -9.42 -13.55
CA LYS A 26 -11.32 -10.23 -12.56
C LYS A 26 -11.81 -11.67 -12.64
N ARG A 27 -10.89 -12.63 -12.67
CA ARG A 27 -11.23 -14.05 -12.49
C ARG A 27 -11.38 -14.41 -11.01
N ASP A 28 -10.69 -13.67 -10.15
CA ASP A 28 -10.75 -13.81 -8.70
C ASP A 28 -10.80 -12.42 -8.05
N ASN A 29 -11.85 -12.13 -7.27
CA ASN A 29 -12.04 -10.83 -6.64
C ASN A 29 -11.27 -10.68 -5.33
N ASP A 30 -11.05 -11.78 -4.61
CA ASP A 30 -10.41 -11.79 -3.30
C ASP A 30 -8.91 -11.63 -3.45
N LEU A 31 -8.32 -12.37 -4.41
CA LEU A 31 -6.91 -12.25 -4.78
C LEU A 31 -6.64 -11.13 -5.81
N ILE A 32 -7.68 -10.49 -6.35
CA ILE A 32 -7.60 -9.42 -7.36
C ILE A 32 -6.90 -9.91 -8.65
N LEU A 33 -7.10 -11.17 -9.04
CA LEU A 33 -6.46 -11.75 -10.22
C LEU A 33 -7.20 -11.35 -11.51
N PRO A 34 -6.51 -10.79 -12.51
CA PRO A 34 -7.13 -10.42 -13.77
C PRO A 34 -7.51 -11.62 -14.64
N ILE A 35 -8.46 -11.40 -15.54
CA ILE A 35 -8.73 -12.34 -16.65
C ILE A 35 -7.67 -12.28 -17.76
N ASN A 36 -6.94 -11.15 -17.89
CA ASN A 36 -5.91 -10.94 -18.89
C ASN A 36 -4.75 -10.08 -18.36
N SER A 37 -3.56 -10.28 -18.91
CA SER A 37 -2.43 -9.38 -18.66
C SER A 37 -2.73 -7.97 -19.17
N SER A 38 -2.17 -6.96 -18.50
CA SER A 38 -2.21 -5.56 -18.89
C SER A 38 -0.81 -5.01 -19.14
N LEU A 39 -0.71 -3.90 -19.86
CA LEU A 39 0.54 -3.17 -20.09
C LEU A 39 0.26 -1.68 -19.91
N SER A 40 1.13 -0.98 -19.18
CA SER A 40 0.98 0.44 -18.87
C SER A 40 2.29 1.19 -19.02
N VAL A 41 2.19 2.49 -19.27
CA VAL A 41 3.33 3.42 -19.23
C VAL A 41 3.30 4.17 -17.91
N THR A 42 4.45 4.23 -17.24
CA THR A 42 4.64 4.99 -16.01
C THR A 42 4.87 6.46 -16.32
N LEU A 43 4.15 7.36 -15.65
CA LEU A 43 4.29 8.80 -15.82
C LEU A 43 5.40 9.36 -14.91
N HIS A 44 6.02 10.45 -15.34
CA HIS A 44 7.09 11.09 -14.57
C HIS A 44 6.54 11.73 -13.29
N GLN A 45 7.25 11.54 -12.17
CA GLN A 45 6.80 11.96 -10.83
C GLN A 45 6.83 13.47 -10.61
N ASP A 46 7.48 14.23 -11.50
CA ASP A 46 7.44 15.70 -11.46
C ASP A 46 6.07 16.27 -11.82
N GLN A 47 5.26 15.50 -12.57
CA GLN A 47 3.91 15.91 -12.98
C GLN A 47 2.87 15.34 -12.03
N LEU A 48 2.93 14.03 -11.76
CA LEU A 48 1.93 13.30 -10.97
C LEU A 48 2.61 12.26 -10.10
N LYS A 49 2.39 12.36 -8.79
CA LYS A 49 2.87 11.40 -7.80
C LYS A 49 1.97 11.36 -6.57
N THR A 50 2.04 10.26 -5.84
CA THR A 50 1.59 10.17 -4.45
C THR A 50 2.81 10.18 -3.55
N THR A 51 2.76 10.96 -2.46
CA THR A 51 3.77 10.94 -1.40
C THR A 51 3.18 10.26 -0.19
N THR A 52 3.85 9.22 0.32
CA THR A 52 3.40 8.46 1.49
C THR A 52 4.51 8.41 2.52
N THR A 53 4.17 8.73 3.76
CA THR A 53 5.07 8.57 4.91
C THR A 53 4.54 7.46 5.80
N ALA A 54 5.35 6.43 6.03
CA ALA A 54 5.07 5.39 7.01
C ALA A 54 5.84 5.71 8.30
N ALA A 55 5.17 5.57 9.44
CA ALA A 55 5.74 5.78 10.76
C ALA A 55 5.48 4.55 11.63
N ALA A 56 6.49 4.10 12.37
CA ALA A 56 6.37 3.00 13.33
C ALA A 56 7.04 3.40 14.65
N SER A 57 6.32 3.16 15.75
CA SER A 57 6.80 3.37 17.12
C SER A 57 6.16 2.33 18.02
N ARG A 58 6.85 1.95 19.10
CA ARG A 58 6.29 1.07 20.14
C ARG A 58 5.13 1.73 20.91
N ASP A 59 4.99 3.05 20.82
CA ASP A 59 3.93 3.80 21.48
C ASP A 59 2.61 3.81 20.70
N PHE A 60 2.62 3.43 19.42
CA PHE A 60 1.40 3.37 18.63
C PHE A 60 0.59 2.14 19.04
N THR A 61 -0.65 2.38 19.49
CA THR A 61 -1.55 1.33 19.98
C THR A 61 -2.40 0.70 18.89
N GLU A 62 -2.47 1.33 17.72
CA GLU A 62 -3.30 0.95 16.59
C GLU A 62 -2.70 1.45 15.27
N ASP A 63 -3.03 0.76 14.17
CA ASP A 63 -2.72 1.23 12.82
C ASP A 63 -3.69 2.36 12.44
N ARG A 64 -3.17 3.46 11.89
CA ARG A 64 -3.97 4.61 11.44
C ARG A 64 -3.48 5.10 10.09
N LEU A 65 -4.40 5.60 9.27
CA LEU A 65 -4.12 6.09 7.93
C LEU A 65 -4.75 7.47 7.74
N TRP A 66 -3.99 8.39 7.14
CA TRP A 66 -4.51 9.67 6.68
C TRP A 66 -4.32 9.79 5.18
N LEU A 67 -5.37 10.23 4.48
CA LEU A 67 -5.35 10.52 3.06
C LEU A 67 -5.78 11.97 2.86
N ASN A 68 -4.90 12.78 2.26
CA ASN A 68 -5.13 14.21 2.04
C ASN A 68 -5.51 15.00 3.31
N GLY A 69 -5.00 14.57 4.47
CA GLY A 69 -5.26 15.20 5.78
C GLY A 69 -6.48 14.66 6.52
N GLU A 70 -7.30 13.84 5.88
CA GLU A 70 -8.46 13.20 6.52
C GLU A 70 -8.13 11.78 6.96
N GLU A 71 -8.59 11.39 8.14
CA GLU A 71 -8.40 10.04 8.67
C GLU A 71 -9.28 9.05 7.90
N ALA A 72 -8.68 7.96 7.44
CA ALA A 72 -9.33 6.92 6.65
C ALA A 72 -9.39 5.60 7.42
N ASP A 73 -10.45 4.82 7.18
CA ASP A 73 -10.64 3.53 7.83
C ASP A 73 -9.59 2.51 7.37
N VAL A 74 -8.71 2.12 8.30
CA VAL A 74 -7.71 1.07 8.08
C VAL A 74 -8.32 -0.33 8.05
N GLY A 75 -9.55 -0.52 8.53
CA GLY A 75 -10.28 -1.79 8.55
C GLY A 75 -10.70 -2.29 7.17
N HIS A 76 -10.60 -1.45 6.13
CA HIS A 76 -10.95 -1.83 4.76
C HIS A 76 -10.17 -3.08 4.30
N PRO A 77 -10.84 -4.13 3.77
CA PRO A 77 -10.21 -5.44 3.52
C PRO A 77 -8.93 -5.39 2.67
N ARG A 78 -8.86 -4.47 1.70
CA ARG A 78 -7.68 -4.28 0.84
C ARG A 78 -6.49 -3.70 1.60
N LEU A 79 -6.72 -2.73 2.49
CA LEU A 79 -5.64 -2.13 3.28
C LEU A 79 -5.08 -3.15 4.26
N GLN A 80 -5.98 -3.88 4.93
CA GLN A 80 -5.61 -4.99 5.82
C GLN A 80 -4.82 -6.08 5.11
N ALA A 81 -5.19 -6.46 3.88
CA ALA A 81 -4.40 -7.39 3.08
C ALA A 81 -2.99 -6.85 2.81
N CYS A 82 -2.86 -5.60 2.38
CA CYS A 82 -1.54 -4.97 2.14
C CYS A 82 -0.67 -4.88 3.41
N LEU A 83 -1.24 -4.47 4.55
CA LEU A 83 -0.51 -4.33 5.81
C LEU A 83 -0.01 -5.69 6.33
N ARG A 84 -0.87 -6.71 6.30
CA ARG A 84 -0.48 -8.08 6.70
C ARG A 84 0.67 -8.62 5.86
N GLU A 85 0.65 -8.39 4.55
CA GLU A 85 1.73 -8.81 3.65
C GLU A 85 3.03 -8.04 3.95
N GLY A 86 2.97 -6.72 4.12
CA GLY A 86 4.13 -5.90 4.45
C GLY A 86 4.77 -6.23 5.81
N GLN A 87 3.96 -6.68 6.78
CA GLN A 87 4.41 -7.14 8.09
C GLN A 87 4.90 -8.60 8.09
N GLY A 88 4.84 -9.29 6.94
CA GLY A 88 5.27 -10.69 6.81
C GLY A 88 4.31 -11.71 7.42
N GLY A 89 3.08 -11.30 7.75
CA GLY A 89 2.09 -12.12 8.46
C GLY A 89 1.15 -12.95 7.58
N SER A 90 1.40 -13.05 6.28
CA SER A 90 0.50 -13.77 5.37
C SER A 90 0.97 -15.20 5.08
N PRO A 91 0.09 -16.22 5.15
CA PRO A 91 0.35 -17.53 4.58
C PRO A 91 0.34 -17.40 3.05
N HIS A 92 1.51 -17.10 2.48
CA HIS A 92 1.63 -16.71 1.08
C HIS A 92 1.48 -17.93 0.14
N PRO A 93 0.54 -17.93 -0.83
CA PRO A 93 0.41 -18.99 -1.84
C PRO A 93 1.49 -18.92 -2.95
N TRP A 94 2.28 -17.84 -3.00
CA TRP A 94 3.32 -17.60 -4.01
C TRP A 94 4.75 -17.91 -3.53
N ARG A 95 4.92 -18.42 -2.30
CA ARG A 95 6.17 -19.04 -1.87
C ARG A 95 6.16 -20.51 -2.34
N GLY A 96 6.57 -20.71 -3.59
CA GLY A 96 6.87 -22.02 -4.20
C GLY A 96 8.25 -22.00 -4.81
#